data_AF-A0A1D2QZW1-F1
#
_entry.id   AF-A0A1D2QZW1-F1
#
_cell.length_a   1.000
_cell.length_b   1.000
_cell.length_c   1.000
_cell.angle_alpha   90.00
_cell.angle_beta   90.00
_cell.angle_gamma   90.00
#
_symmetry.space_group_name_H-M   'P 1'
#
loop_
_entity.id
_entity.type
_entity.pdbx_description
1 polymer ?
#
loop_
_entity_poly.entity_id
_entity_poly.type
_entity_poly.pdbx_seq_one_letter_code
_entity_poly.pdbx_strand_id
1 'polypeptide(L)'
;MAEKVGQKIQKNRIIPSYPIFYEVVARENPDDPNSRLMGLGRFHAEIWVLSLVDLDFANFNKAQLNTVRFMFDALFPLIFLIIVSYFSRSVKKELLDYFYAKIHTPVQPTPEQDAALIQENAANMEKFESRKLFRRTQWEFHKPLKMDYIGFFGTWGLVGVVILVMWIFMNLGG
;
A
#
# COMPACT_ATOMS: atom_id res chain seq x y z
N MET A 1 -40.71 17.95 -23.51
CA MET A 1 -40.25 19.24 -24.08
C MET A 1 -40.23 20.26 -22.95
N ALA A 2 -39.14 21.02 -22.80
CA ALA A 2 -39.03 22.08 -21.81
C ALA A 2 -39.38 23.43 -22.48
N GLU A 3 -40.23 24.23 -21.84
CA GLU A 3 -40.88 25.37 -22.47
C GLU A 3 -40.30 26.75 -22.06
N LYS A 4 -39.36 26.82 -21.09
CA LYS A 4 -38.64 28.07 -20.75
C LYS A 4 -37.19 27.87 -20.31
N VAL A 5 -36.33 28.82 -20.68
CA VAL A 5 -34.93 28.92 -20.26
C VAL A 5 -34.87 29.28 -18.77
N GLY A 6 -34.24 28.42 -17.96
CA GLY A 6 -34.10 28.59 -16.50
C GLY A 6 -34.77 27.51 -15.64
N GLN A 7 -35.48 26.55 -16.23
CA GLN A 7 -36.05 25.43 -15.48
C GLN A 7 -34.95 24.45 -15.01
N LYS A 8 -34.83 24.26 -13.69
CA LYS A 8 -33.95 23.23 -13.12
C LYS A 8 -34.51 21.85 -13.49
N ILE A 9 -33.90 21.21 -14.49
CA ILE A 9 -34.20 19.85 -14.88
C ILE A 9 -33.66 18.91 -13.78
N GLN A 10 -34.55 18.36 -12.95
CA GLN A 10 -34.17 17.25 -12.07
C GLN A 10 -34.08 15.98 -12.93
N LYS A 11 -32.88 15.70 -13.42
CA LYS A 11 -32.56 14.44 -14.09
C LYS A 11 -32.33 13.40 -13.00
N ASN A 12 -33.35 12.58 -12.73
CA ASN A 12 -33.22 11.47 -11.79
C ASN A 12 -32.23 10.45 -12.39
N ARG A 13 -30.96 10.52 -11.98
CA ARG A 13 -29.92 9.62 -12.45
C ARG A 13 -29.97 8.36 -11.60
N ILE A 14 -30.74 7.38 -12.05
CA ILE A 14 -30.69 6.03 -11.48
C ILE A 14 -29.27 5.52 -11.72
N ILE A 15 -28.47 5.41 -10.67
CA ILE A 15 -27.13 4.82 -10.74
C ILE A 15 -27.38 3.32 -10.92
N PRO A 16 -27.00 2.70 -12.05
CA PRO A 16 -27.20 1.27 -12.22
C PRO A 16 -26.44 0.50 -11.15
N SER A 17 -27.06 -0.54 -10.61
CA SER A 17 -26.44 -1.47 -9.66
C SER A 17 -25.15 -2.00 -10.25
N TYR A 18 -24.01 -1.63 -9.65
CA TYR A 18 -22.70 -2.04 -10.16
C TYR A 18 -22.43 -3.47 -9.72
N PRO A 19 -21.90 -4.34 -10.59
CA PRO A 19 -21.56 -5.69 -10.19
C PRO A 19 -20.36 -5.71 -9.25
N ILE A 20 -20.55 -6.35 -8.10
CA ILE A 20 -19.56 -6.41 -7.00
C ILE A 20 -18.45 -7.42 -7.35
N PHE A 21 -18.86 -8.61 -7.80
CA PHE A 21 -17.96 -9.75 -8.05
C PHE A 21 -17.57 -9.94 -9.52
N TYR A 22 -18.25 -9.29 -10.46
CA TYR A 22 -18.01 -9.42 -11.90
C TYR A 22 -17.79 -8.06 -12.54
N GLU A 23 -17.12 -8.04 -13.70
CA GLU A 23 -16.81 -6.81 -14.42
C GLU A 23 -18.05 -6.16 -15.03
N VAL A 24 -18.93 -7.00 -15.60
CA VAL A 24 -20.22 -6.62 -16.18
C VAL A 24 -21.26 -7.62 -15.71
N VAL A 25 -22.51 -7.17 -15.56
CA VAL A 25 -23.64 -8.08 -15.44
C VAL A 25 -24.57 -7.80 -16.61
N ALA A 26 -24.86 -8.84 -17.38
CA ALA A 26 -25.86 -8.80 -18.44
C ALA A 26 -27.02 -9.72 -18.09
N ARG A 27 -28.16 -9.50 -18.74
CA ARG A 27 -29.28 -10.44 -18.68
C ARG A 27 -28.94 -11.66 -19.53
N GLU A 28 -29.25 -12.85 -19.03
CA GLU A 28 -29.09 -14.12 -19.77
C GLU A 28 -29.85 -14.10 -21.11
N ASN A 29 -31.04 -13.50 -21.14
CA ASN A 29 -31.76 -13.13 -22.34
C ASN A 29 -31.81 -11.59 -22.47
N PRO A 30 -31.19 -10.99 -23.50
CA PRO A 30 -31.22 -9.55 -23.75
C PRO A 30 -32.63 -8.96 -23.95
N ASP A 31 -33.58 -9.77 -24.41
CA ASP A 31 -34.93 -9.35 -24.79
C ASP A 31 -35.98 -9.50 -23.67
N ASP A 32 -35.60 -10.11 -22.54
CA ASP A 32 -36.49 -10.29 -21.38
C ASP A 32 -35.99 -9.50 -20.16
N PRO A 33 -36.68 -8.42 -19.76
CA PRO A 33 -36.35 -7.61 -18.58
C PRO A 33 -36.34 -8.38 -17.24
N ASN A 34 -37.03 -9.53 -17.17
CA ASN A 34 -37.10 -10.39 -15.98
C ASN A 34 -36.09 -11.55 -16.00
N SER A 35 -35.32 -11.68 -17.07
CA SER A 35 -34.29 -12.71 -17.19
C SER A 35 -33.24 -12.62 -16.08
N ARG A 36 -32.65 -13.76 -15.68
CA ARG A 36 -31.61 -13.79 -14.65
C ARG A 36 -30.41 -12.93 -15.06
N LEU A 37 -29.78 -12.32 -14.06
CA LEU A 37 -28.54 -11.56 -14.21
C LEU A 37 -27.37 -12.55 -14.22
N MET A 38 -26.56 -12.53 -15.28
CA MET A 38 -25.35 -13.32 -15.43
C MET A 38 -24.13 -12.39 -15.37
N GLY A 39 -23.14 -12.75 -14.55
CA GLY A 39 -21.85 -12.07 -14.52
C GLY A 39 -21.04 -12.38 -15.78
N LEU A 40 -20.53 -11.36 -16.45
CA LEU A 40 -19.68 -11.43 -17.63
C LEU A 40 -18.34 -10.73 -17.36
N GLY A 41 -17.26 -11.25 -17.95
CA GLY A 41 -15.91 -10.71 -17.81
C GLY A 41 -15.12 -11.32 -16.64
N ARG A 42 -14.12 -10.58 -16.12
CA ARG A 42 -13.26 -11.09 -15.03
C ARG A 42 -14.05 -11.23 -13.73
N PHE A 43 -13.95 -12.40 -13.11
CA PHE A 43 -14.38 -12.61 -11.74
C PHE A 43 -13.37 -11.97 -10.79
N HIS A 44 -13.85 -11.10 -9.92
CA HIS A 44 -13.05 -10.40 -8.93
C HIS A 44 -12.95 -11.24 -7.66
N ALA A 45 -12.11 -12.28 -7.73
CA ALA A 45 -11.84 -13.19 -6.62
C ALA A 45 -11.36 -12.46 -5.37
N GLU A 46 -10.70 -11.30 -5.53
CA GLU A 46 -10.20 -10.46 -4.44
C GLU A 46 -11.34 -9.98 -3.53
N ILE A 47 -12.40 -9.43 -4.14
CA ILE A 47 -13.58 -8.95 -3.40
C ILE A 47 -14.36 -10.11 -2.81
N TRP A 48 -14.40 -11.24 -3.51
CA TRP A 48 -15.03 -12.46 -2.99
C TRP A 48 -14.32 -12.97 -1.74
N VAL A 49 -12.98 -13.08 -1.76
CA VAL A 49 -12.20 -13.49 -0.57
C VAL A 49 -12.43 -12.52 0.58
N LEU A 50 -12.47 -11.21 0.31
CA LEU A 50 -12.77 -10.22 1.34
C LEU A 50 -14.20 -10.33 1.89
N SER A 51 -15.18 -10.68 1.05
CA SER A 51 -16.56 -10.92 1.51
C SER A 51 -16.70 -12.16 2.40
N LEU A 52 -15.78 -13.13 2.34
CA LEU A 52 -15.75 -14.25 3.28
C LEU A 52 -15.38 -13.82 4.71
N VAL A 53 -14.77 -12.64 4.86
CA VAL A 53 -14.40 -12.04 6.15
C VAL A 53 -15.50 -11.05 6.62
N ASP A 54 -16.72 -11.19 6.09
CA ASP A 54 -17.90 -10.41 6.44
C ASP A 54 -17.77 -8.89 6.14
N LEU A 55 -16.93 -8.55 5.14
CA LEU A 55 -16.84 -7.18 4.63
C LEU A 55 -17.93 -6.92 3.60
N ASP A 56 -18.82 -5.96 3.88
CA ASP A 56 -19.88 -5.55 2.96
C ASP A 56 -19.38 -4.49 1.95
N PHE A 57 -19.56 -4.80 0.67
CA PHE A 57 -19.20 -3.94 -0.46
C PHE A 57 -20.43 -3.44 -1.24
N ALA A 58 -21.66 -3.69 -0.76
CA ALA A 58 -22.90 -3.35 -1.45
C ALA A 58 -23.07 -1.84 -1.71
N ASN A 59 -22.52 -1.01 -0.81
CA ASN A 59 -22.61 0.45 -0.91
C ASN A 59 -21.43 1.10 -1.64
N PHE A 60 -20.49 0.31 -2.18
CA PHE A 60 -19.27 0.84 -2.78
C PHE A 60 -19.52 1.24 -4.24
N ASN A 61 -19.03 2.42 -4.61
CA ASN A 61 -19.01 2.84 -6.01
C ASN A 61 -17.88 2.11 -6.79
N LYS A 62 -17.89 2.23 -8.12
CA LYS A 62 -16.90 1.59 -9.00
C LYS A 62 -15.44 1.91 -8.62
N ALA A 63 -15.16 3.16 -8.26
CA ALA A 63 -13.80 3.57 -7.89
C ALA A 63 -13.37 2.91 -6.57
N GLN A 64 -14.24 2.87 -5.57
CA GLN A 64 -13.97 2.23 -4.28
C GLN A 64 -13.75 0.73 -4.42
N LEU A 65 -14.57 0.02 -5.22
CA LEU A 65 -14.37 -1.41 -5.49
C LEU A 65 -12.99 -1.66 -6.14
N ASN A 66 -12.60 -0.82 -7.10
CA ASN A 66 -11.29 -0.93 -7.72
C ASN A 66 -10.15 -0.62 -6.74
N THR A 67 -10.29 0.40 -5.89
CA THR A 67 -9.31 0.71 -4.84
C THR A 67 -9.12 -0.48 -3.90
N VAL A 68 -10.20 -1.12 -3.46
CA VAL A 68 -10.12 -2.31 -2.60
C VAL A 68 -9.42 -3.47 -3.31
N ARG A 69 -9.69 -3.70 -4.60
CA ARG A 69 -9.01 -4.73 -5.39
C ARG A 69 -7.50 -4.48 -5.45
N PHE A 70 -7.09 -3.26 -5.81
CA PHE A 70 -5.66 -2.92 -5.85
C PHE A 70 -5.00 -3.01 -4.48
N MET A 71 -5.70 -2.59 -3.42
CA MET A 71 -5.23 -2.72 -2.06
C MET A 71 -5.02 -4.19 -1.67
N PHE A 72 -5.98 -5.05 -2.03
CA PHE A 72 -5.86 -6.49 -1.82
C PHE A 72 -4.70 -7.08 -2.62
N ASP A 73 -4.59 -6.80 -3.91
CA ASP A 73 -3.52 -7.29 -4.77
C ASP A 73 -2.13 -6.87 -4.26
N ALA A 74 -2.01 -5.68 -3.67
CA ALA A 74 -0.77 -5.19 -3.09
C ALA A 74 -0.47 -5.81 -1.71
N LEU A 75 -1.46 -5.86 -0.81
CA LEU A 75 -1.26 -6.25 0.59
C LEU A 75 -1.35 -7.76 0.81
N PHE A 76 -2.25 -8.44 0.12
CA PHE A 76 -2.51 -9.87 0.33
C PHE A 76 -1.26 -10.72 0.13
N PRO A 77 -0.46 -10.59 -0.96
CA PRO A 77 0.76 -11.36 -1.10
C PRO A 77 1.76 -11.09 0.02
N LEU A 78 1.89 -9.83 0.45
CA LEU A 78 2.81 -9.46 1.53
C LEU A 78 2.38 -10.07 2.87
N ILE A 79 1.12 -9.94 3.24
CA ILE A 79 0.56 -10.50 4.48
C ILE A 79 0.66 -12.03 4.44
N PHE A 80 0.31 -12.64 3.31
CA PHE A 80 0.42 -14.08 3.12
C PHE A 80 1.87 -14.56 3.29
N LEU A 81 2.84 -13.87 2.69
CA LEU A 81 4.26 -14.17 2.89
C LEU A 81 4.70 -14.03 4.34
N ILE A 82 4.23 -13.00 5.07
CA ILE A 82 4.53 -12.82 6.50
C ILE A 82 3.98 -13.99 7.31
N ILE A 83 2.73 -14.40 7.05
CA ILE A 83 2.08 -15.53 7.74
C ILE A 83 2.85 -16.83 7.45
N VAL A 84 3.11 -17.13 6.18
CA VAL A 84 3.86 -18.33 5.77
C VAL A 84 5.27 -18.31 6.35
N SER A 85 5.94 -17.15 6.36
CA SER A 85 7.26 -16.96 6.96
C SER A 85 7.25 -17.33 8.44
N TYR A 86 6.20 -16.95 9.18
CA TYR A 86 6.06 -17.29 10.61
C TYR A 86 5.94 -18.80 10.86
N PHE A 87 5.32 -19.53 9.94
CA PHE A 87 5.23 -21.00 10.00
C PHE A 87 6.46 -21.70 9.38
N SER A 88 7.29 -20.98 8.64
CA SER A 88 8.48 -21.53 8.00
C SER A 88 9.64 -21.67 8.98
N ARG A 89 10.61 -22.54 8.66
CA ARG A 89 11.79 -22.74 9.51
C ARG A 89 12.70 -21.52 9.47
N SER A 90 13.02 -20.96 10.63
CA SER A 90 13.97 -19.87 10.76
C SER A 90 15.36 -20.26 10.25
N VAL A 91 16.04 -19.32 9.57
CA VAL A 91 17.43 -19.46 9.14
C VAL A 91 18.36 -19.59 10.36
N LYS A 92 19.54 -20.22 10.17
CA LYS A 92 20.55 -20.34 11.22
C LYS A 92 20.98 -18.95 11.72
N LYS A 93 20.99 -18.77 13.05
CA LYS A 93 21.30 -17.50 13.71
C LYS A 93 22.67 -16.93 13.30
N GLU A 94 23.70 -17.77 13.22
CA GLU A 94 25.06 -17.36 12.83
C GLU A 94 25.12 -16.69 11.44
N LEU A 95 24.42 -17.26 10.45
CA LEU A 95 24.36 -16.71 9.10
C LEU A 95 23.58 -15.39 9.08
N LEU A 96 22.50 -15.33 9.87
CA LEU A 96 21.63 -14.17 9.98
C LEU A 96 22.36 -13.00 10.66
N ASP A 97 23.10 -13.27 11.74
CA ASP A 97 23.88 -12.29 12.48
C ASP A 97 25.00 -11.71 11.60
N TYR A 98 25.69 -12.56 10.82
CA TYR A 98 26.69 -12.11 9.84
C TYR A 98 26.07 -11.25 8.72
N PHE A 99 24.93 -11.68 8.19
CA PHE A 99 24.22 -10.94 7.13
C PHE A 99 23.76 -9.56 7.62
N TYR A 100 23.14 -9.48 8.79
CA TYR A 100 22.71 -8.20 9.35
C TYR A 100 23.88 -7.34 9.79
N ALA A 101 24.94 -7.92 10.34
CA ALA A 101 26.17 -7.18 10.61
C ALA A 101 26.69 -6.51 9.33
N LYS A 102 26.73 -7.22 8.19
CA LYS A 102 27.14 -6.64 6.91
C LYS A 102 26.25 -5.48 6.46
N ILE A 103 24.94 -5.55 6.68
CA ILE A 103 24.00 -4.47 6.32
C ILE A 103 24.17 -3.25 7.24
N HIS A 104 24.42 -3.47 8.53
CA HIS A 104 24.48 -2.40 9.52
C HIS A 104 25.86 -1.77 9.69
N THR A 105 26.90 -2.45 9.22
CA THR A 105 28.28 -1.94 9.27
C THR A 105 28.49 -0.95 8.13
N PRO A 106 28.87 0.30 8.43
CA PRO A 106 29.30 1.23 7.38
C PRO A 106 30.54 0.67 6.67
N VAL A 107 30.56 0.79 5.34
CA VAL A 107 31.67 0.32 4.50
C VAL A 107 32.98 0.99 4.93
N GLN A 108 34.00 0.18 5.20
CA GLN A 108 35.33 0.68 5.55
C GLN A 108 36.19 0.97 4.31
N PRO A 109 37.24 1.82 4.42
CA PRO A 109 38.11 2.17 3.29
C PRO A 109 38.92 0.99 2.73
N THR A 110 39.18 -0.04 3.54
CA THR A 110 39.94 -1.22 3.13
C THR A 110 39.14 -2.51 3.32
N PRO A 111 39.25 -3.50 2.43
CA PRO A 111 38.52 -4.77 2.53
C PRO A 111 38.82 -5.54 3.82
N GLU A 112 40.06 -5.50 4.32
CA GLU A 112 40.50 -6.22 5.51
C GLU A 112 39.86 -5.63 6.77
N GLN A 113 39.79 -4.30 6.87
CA GLN A 113 39.13 -3.61 7.98
C GLN A 113 37.62 -3.81 7.94
N ASP A 114 37.03 -3.83 6.75
CA ASP A 114 35.60 -4.09 6.57
C ASP A 114 35.22 -5.49 7.06
N ALA A 115 35.99 -6.51 6.65
CA ALA A 115 35.77 -7.89 7.06
C ALA A 115 35.95 -8.09 8.58
N ALA A 116 36.98 -7.48 9.17
CA ALA A 116 37.22 -7.54 10.62
C ALA A 116 36.06 -6.89 11.41
N LEU A 117 35.62 -5.70 10.97
CA LEU A 117 34.55 -4.97 11.63
C LEU A 117 33.19 -5.69 11.50
N ILE A 118 32.91 -6.30 10.34
CA ILE A 118 31.70 -7.11 10.15
C ILE A 118 31.73 -8.33 11.07
N GLN A 119 32.86 -9.05 11.18
CA GLN A 119 32.97 -10.20 12.08
C GLN A 119 32.78 -9.80 13.54
N GLU A 120 33.39 -8.69 13.97
CA GLU A 120 33.20 -8.14 15.31
C GLU A 120 31.74 -7.74 15.57
N ASN A 121 31.09 -7.13 14.57
CA ASN A 121 29.69 -6.72 14.64
C ASN A 121 28.74 -7.92 14.65
N ALA A 122 29.07 -9.00 13.93
CA ALA A 122 28.31 -10.25 13.93
C ALA A 122 28.40 -10.96 15.28
N ALA A 123 29.58 -10.94 15.92
CA ALA A 123 29.78 -11.50 17.25
C ALA A 123 29.05 -10.71 18.36
N ASN A 124 28.85 -9.41 18.16
CA ASN A 124 28.24 -8.50 19.15
C ASN A 124 26.94 -7.86 18.63
N MET A 125 26.02 -8.66 18.09
CA MET A 125 24.80 -8.17 17.44
C MET A 125 23.84 -7.44 18.41
N GLU A 126 23.95 -7.70 19.71
CA GLU A 126 23.15 -7.05 20.77
C GLU A 126 23.26 -5.51 20.76
N LYS A 127 24.40 -4.96 20.29
CA LYS A 127 24.57 -3.50 20.20
C LYS A 127 23.60 -2.84 19.22
N PHE A 128 23.18 -3.56 18.17
CA PHE A 128 22.21 -3.09 17.19
C PHE A 128 20.77 -3.23 17.68
N GLU A 129 20.49 -4.13 18.62
CA GLU A 129 19.14 -4.35 19.17
C GLU A 129 18.56 -3.07 19.81
N SER A 130 19.42 -2.26 20.43
CA SER A 130 19.04 -0.97 21.02
C SER A 130 18.43 0.03 20.02
N ARG A 131 18.80 -0.09 18.74
CA ARG A 131 18.34 0.77 17.63
C ARG A 131 17.04 0.30 17.00
N LYS A 132 16.60 -0.94 17.26
CA LYS A 132 15.32 -1.45 16.76
C LYS A 132 14.14 -0.74 17.44
N LEU A 133 13.05 -0.57 16.71
CA LEU A 133 11.77 -0.08 17.23
C LEU A 133 11.15 -1.11 18.17
N PHE A 134 11.13 -2.37 17.74
CA PHE A 134 10.58 -3.49 18.51
C PHE A 134 11.70 -4.39 19.03
N ARG A 135 12.14 -4.14 20.26
CA ARG A 135 13.19 -4.92 20.94
C ARG A 135 12.77 -6.39 21.10
N ARG A 136 13.73 -7.32 21.04
CA ARG A 136 13.53 -8.78 21.14
C ARG A 136 12.56 -9.39 20.12
N THR A 137 12.34 -8.72 18.99
CA THR A 137 11.54 -9.27 17.89
C THR A 137 12.40 -9.49 16.66
N GLN A 138 11.92 -10.33 15.73
CA GLN A 138 12.53 -10.54 14.41
C GLN A 138 12.31 -9.34 13.46
N TRP A 139 11.59 -8.31 13.90
CA TRP A 139 11.35 -7.12 13.11
C TRP A 139 12.58 -6.20 13.14
N GLU A 140 13.23 -6.06 11.99
CA GLU A 140 14.42 -5.22 11.80
C GLU A 140 14.10 -3.73 11.53
N PHE A 141 12.94 -3.27 11.98
CA PHE A 141 12.59 -1.85 11.85
C PHE A 141 13.42 -1.02 12.79
N HIS A 142 14.24 -0.12 12.23
CA HIS A 142 15.10 0.78 12.97
C HIS A 142 14.37 2.06 13.37
N LYS A 143 14.77 2.63 14.50
CA LYS A 143 14.32 3.97 14.89
C LYS A 143 14.85 4.99 13.88
N PRO A 144 14.02 5.97 13.47
CA PRO A 144 14.48 7.05 12.61
C PRO A 144 15.68 7.75 13.23
N LEU A 145 16.73 7.93 12.46
CA LEU A 145 17.92 8.69 12.83
C LEU A 145 17.64 10.19 12.75
N LYS A 146 18.43 10.99 13.46
CA LYS A 146 18.36 12.46 13.37
C LYS A 146 18.47 12.96 11.92
N MET A 147 19.28 12.28 11.10
CA MET A 147 19.44 12.60 9.69
C MET A 147 18.16 12.33 8.88
N ASP A 148 17.41 11.28 9.22
CA ASP A 148 16.13 10.96 8.57
C ASP A 148 15.10 12.06 8.85
N TYR A 149 15.07 12.60 10.08
CA TYR A 149 14.21 13.74 10.41
C TYR A 149 14.60 15.00 9.63
N ILE A 150 15.90 15.31 9.54
CA ILE A 150 16.40 16.47 8.77
C ILE A 150 16.04 16.32 7.29
N GLY A 151 16.23 15.14 6.71
CA GLY A 151 15.84 14.86 5.33
C GLY A 151 14.33 15.03 5.12
N PHE A 152 13.52 14.42 5.99
CA PHE A 152 12.05 14.48 5.91
C PHE A 152 11.53 15.92 5.99
N PHE A 153 11.93 16.66 7.02
CA PHE A 153 11.50 18.05 7.21
C PHE A 153 12.13 19.00 6.18
N GLY A 154 13.34 18.71 5.71
CA GLY A 154 13.98 19.43 4.62
C GLY A 154 13.20 19.31 3.32
N THR A 155 12.76 18.10 2.95
CA THR A 155 11.91 17.89 1.78
C THR A 155 10.55 18.57 1.94
N TRP A 156 9.92 18.46 3.11
CA TRP A 156 8.68 19.18 3.41
C TRP A 156 8.83 20.70 3.25
N GLY A 157 9.92 21.25 3.77
CA GLY A 157 10.24 22.67 3.61
C GLY A 157 10.37 23.05 2.14
N LEU A 158 11.10 22.26 1.35
CA LEU A 158 11.27 22.50 -0.09
C LEU A 158 9.92 22.49 -0.83
N VAL A 159 9.07 21.51 -0.56
CA VAL A 159 7.71 21.44 -1.15
C VAL A 159 6.90 22.67 -0.76
N GLY A 160 6.97 23.09 0.51
CA GLY A 160 6.32 24.30 0.99
C GLY A 160 6.80 25.56 0.26
N VAL A 161 8.10 25.67 -0.02
CA VAL A 161 8.66 26.78 -0.81
C VAL A 161 8.13 26.78 -2.24
N VAL A 162 8.08 25.63 -2.91
CA VAL A 162 7.53 25.52 -4.26
C VAL A 162 6.06 25.99 -4.30
N ILE A 163 5.25 25.53 -3.34
CA ILE A 163 3.85 25.94 -3.21
C ILE A 163 3.73 27.45 -2.96
N LEU A 164 4.55 28.00 -2.07
CA LEU A 164 4.59 29.43 -1.75
C LEU A 164 4.92 30.27 -3.00
N VAL A 165 5.94 29.86 -3.76
CA VAL A 165 6.33 30.53 -5.01
C VAL A 165 5.17 30.49 -6.01
N MET A 166 4.56 29.33 -6.23
CA MET A 166 3.40 29.22 -7.11
C MET A 166 2.24 30.12 -6.67
N TRP A 167 1.95 30.18 -5.38
CA TRP A 167 0.91 31.03 -4.82
C TRP A 167 1.19 32.53 -5.04
N ILE A 168 2.44 32.98 -4.85
CA ILE A 168 2.86 34.36 -5.13
C ILE A 168 2.67 34.68 -6.62
N PHE A 169 3.12 33.81 -7.52
CA PHE A 169 2.95 33.99 -8.97
C PHE A 169 1.47 34.10 -9.38
N MET A 170 0.60 33.25 -8.81
CA MET A 170 -0.84 33.30 -9.10
C MET A 170 -1.50 34.62 -8.64
N ASN A 171 -1.06 35.19 -7.51
CA ASN A 171 -1.62 36.44 -7.00
C ASN A 171 -1.05 37.70 -7.68
N LEU A 172 0.13 37.63 -8.31
CA LEU A 172 0.73 38.74 -9.05
C LEU A 172 0.19 38.86 -10.49
N GLY A 173 -0.36 37.78 -11.05
CA GLY A 173 -0.89 37.74 -12.42
C GLY A 173 -2.41 37.90 -12.54
N GLY A 174 -3.10 38.19 -11.43
CA GLY A 174 -4.55 38.41 -11.35
C GLY A 174 -4.92 39.87 -11.14
#